data_AF-A0A1H4ATE6-F1
#
_entry.id   AF-A0A1H4ATE6-F1
#
_cell.length_a   1.000
_cell.length_b   1.000
_cell.length_c   1.000
_cell.angle_alpha   90.00
_cell.angle_beta   90.00
_cell.angle_gamma   90.00
#
_symmetry.space_group_name_H-M   'P 1'
#
loop_
_entity.id
_entity.type
_entity.pdbx_description
1 polymer ?
#
loop_
_entity_poly.entity_id
_entity_poly.type
_entity_poly.pdbx_seq_one_letter_code
_entity_poly.pdbx_strand_id
1 'polypeptide(L)'
;MLEDTYFANTVIFITEYNEKGAMGFVVNRPFPRKINELVEFRESIPFPLLEGGPVDHDHLYFIHRRGDVIAGGEPVTGDIFVGGDFKTAMHSLNTGTMTDKDIKIFIGYCGWDYQELDAEIAEGSWTVLDSYVLF
;
A
#
# COMPACT_ATOMS: atom_id res chain seq x y z
N MET A 1 7.58 -8.73 22.50
CA MET A 1 8.43 -9.10 21.36
C MET A 1 7.51 -9.44 20.20
N LEU A 2 7.71 -8.80 19.05
CA LEU A 2 6.85 -8.90 17.85
C LEU A 2 6.89 -10.28 17.14
N GLU A 3 7.66 -11.24 17.67
CA GLU A 3 8.02 -12.50 16.99
C GLU A 3 6.82 -13.42 16.68
N ASP A 4 5.65 -13.20 17.29
CA ASP A 4 4.40 -13.93 16.99
C ASP A 4 3.21 -12.97 16.71
N THR A 5 3.50 -11.78 16.19
CA THR A 5 2.47 -10.78 15.87
C THR A 5 2.17 -10.71 14.39
N TYR A 6 1.03 -10.11 14.03
CA TYR A 6 0.66 -9.82 12.65
C TYR A 6 1.78 -9.10 11.86
N PHE A 7 2.68 -8.38 12.54
CA PHE A 7 3.74 -7.56 11.95
C PHE A 7 5.13 -8.21 11.94
N ALA A 8 5.24 -9.49 12.31
CA ALA A 8 6.52 -10.20 12.22
C ALA A 8 7.06 -10.19 10.79
N ASN A 9 8.32 -9.76 10.63
CA ASN A 9 9.02 -9.67 9.34
C ASN A 9 8.34 -8.78 8.27
N THR A 10 7.52 -7.82 8.66
CA THR A 10 6.90 -6.88 7.72
C THR A 10 7.75 -5.64 7.48
N VAL A 11 7.74 -5.17 6.25
CA VAL A 11 8.18 -3.80 5.90
C VAL A 11 6.93 -2.98 5.64
N ILE A 12 6.79 -1.85 6.32
CA ILE A 12 5.67 -0.93 6.13
C ILE A 12 6.18 0.35 5.48
N PHE A 13 5.49 0.78 4.43
CA PHE A 13 5.70 2.07 3.80
C PHE A 13 4.64 3.06 4.34
N ILE A 14 5.09 4.06 5.09
CA ILE A 14 4.24 5.12 5.65
C ILE A 14 3.87 6.11 4.55
N THR A 15 2.58 6.32 4.34
CA THR A 15 2.01 7.24 3.34
C THR A 15 1.44 8.51 3.95
N GLU A 16 1.04 8.45 5.22
CA GLU A 16 0.56 9.61 5.98
C GLU A 16 1.16 9.56 7.40
N TYR A 17 1.60 10.72 7.90
CA TYR A 17 2.06 10.87 9.28
C TYR A 17 1.84 12.33 9.72
N ASN A 18 0.88 12.57 10.60
CA ASN A 18 0.49 13.90 11.07
C ASN A 18 -0.21 13.85 12.45
N GLU A 19 -0.81 14.97 12.87
CA GLU A 19 -1.49 15.10 14.17
C GLU A 19 -2.73 14.19 14.36
N LYS A 20 -3.23 13.58 13.28
CA LYS A 20 -4.31 12.58 13.33
C LYS A 20 -3.79 11.16 13.54
N GLY A 21 -2.49 10.92 13.41
CA GLY A 21 -1.88 9.60 13.45
C GLY A 21 -1.03 9.30 12.21
N ALA A 22 -0.87 8.01 11.93
CA ALA A 22 -0.11 7.53 10.79
C ALA A 22 -0.88 6.47 9.99
N MET A 23 -0.61 6.41 8.70
CA MET A 23 -1.13 5.39 7.80
C MET A 23 0.00 4.83 6.94
N GLY A 24 0.00 3.52 6.70
CA GLY A 24 0.94 2.89 5.80
C GLY A 24 0.47 1.54 5.30
N PHE A 25 1.30 0.92 4.46
CA PHE A 25 1.01 -0.37 3.85
C PHE A 25 2.15 -1.35 4.06
N VAL A 26 1.85 -2.60 4.39
CA VAL A 26 2.82 -3.70 4.32
C VAL A 26 3.15 -3.95 2.86
N VAL A 27 4.43 -3.80 2.49
CA VAL A 27 4.87 -3.84 1.08
C VAL A 27 5.53 -5.14 0.66
N ASN A 28 5.77 -6.05 1.62
CA ASN A 28 6.47 -7.32 1.40
C ASN A 28 5.62 -8.56 1.68
N ARG A 29 4.28 -8.42 1.75
CA ARG A 29 3.34 -9.52 1.98
C ARG A 29 2.39 -9.71 0.79
N PRO A 30 2.60 -10.74 -0.04
CA PRO A 30 1.64 -11.09 -1.10
C PRO A 30 0.29 -11.50 -0.53
N PHE A 31 -0.78 -11.02 -1.16
CA PHE A 31 -2.12 -11.55 -0.89
C PHE A 31 -2.34 -12.83 -1.72
N PRO A 32 -3.04 -13.86 -1.21
CA PRO A 32 -3.17 -15.15 -1.89
C PRO A 32 -3.92 -15.11 -3.23
N ARG A 33 -4.70 -14.05 -3.48
CA ARG A 33 -5.53 -13.88 -4.68
C ARG A 33 -5.06 -12.68 -5.49
N LYS A 34 -5.26 -12.76 -6.80
CA LYS A 34 -5.07 -11.66 -7.74
C LYS A 34 -6.34 -10.83 -7.90
N ILE A 35 -6.21 -9.67 -8.53
CA ILE A 35 -7.35 -8.76 -8.75
C ILE A 35 -8.48 -9.43 -9.53
N ASN A 36 -8.17 -10.18 -10.58
CA ASN A 36 -9.15 -10.86 -11.43
C ASN A 36 -9.88 -12.02 -10.74
N GLU A 37 -9.45 -12.40 -9.55
CA GLU A 37 -10.14 -13.40 -8.74
C GLU A 37 -11.22 -12.75 -7.87
N LEU A 38 -11.22 -11.42 -7.71
CA LEU A 38 -12.27 -10.68 -7.01
C LEU A 38 -13.51 -10.56 -7.91
N VAL A 39 -14.70 -10.73 -7.34
CA VAL A 39 -15.97 -10.78 -8.10
C VAL A 39 -16.19 -9.51 -8.93
N GLU A 40 -15.85 -8.33 -8.38
CA GLU A 40 -15.98 -7.04 -9.05
C GLU A 40 -15.02 -6.89 -10.23
N PHE A 41 -13.84 -7.52 -10.18
CA PHE A 41 -12.76 -7.34 -11.15
C PHE A 41 -12.50 -8.58 -12.01
N ARG A 42 -13.43 -9.53 -12.06
CA ARG A 42 -13.31 -10.81 -12.80
C ARG A 42 -12.91 -10.72 -14.27
N GLU A 43 -13.24 -9.61 -14.93
CA GLU A 43 -12.89 -9.35 -16.35
C GLU A 43 -11.57 -8.59 -16.51
N SER A 44 -10.89 -8.23 -15.41
CA SER A 44 -9.58 -7.57 -15.44
C SER A 44 -8.47 -8.59 -15.71
N ILE A 45 -7.30 -8.08 -16.14
CA ILE A 45 -6.10 -8.91 -16.28
C ILE A 45 -5.66 -9.45 -14.90
N PRO A 46 -4.99 -10.62 -14.85
CA PRO A 46 -4.38 -11.08 -13.61
C PRO A 46 -3.31 -10.11 -13.13
N PHE A 47 -3.51 -9.53 -11.94
CA PHE A 47 -2.59 -8.56 -11.33
C PHE A 47 -2.38 -8.89 -9.84
N PRO A 48 -1.13 -8.87 -9.33
CA PRO A 48 -0.84 -9.22 -7.95
C PRO A 48 -1.45 -8.22 -6.96
N LEU A 49 -1.91 -8.73 -5.83
CA LEU A 49 -2.35 -7.94 -4.68
C LEU A 49 -1.36 -8.15 -3.52
N LEU A 50 -1.22 -7.14 -2.69
CA LEU A 50 -0.50 -7.20 -1.42
C LEU A 50 -1.49 -7.10 -0.26
N GLU A 51 -1.18 -7.76 0.84
CA GLU A 51 -1.91 -7.55 2.10
C GLU A 51 -1.31 -6.30 2.75
N GLY A 52 -2.05 -5.20 2.78
CA GLY A 52 -1.55 -3.88 3.17
C GLY A 52 -1.57 -3.63 4.67
N GLY A 53 -2.35 -4.39 5.44
CA GLY A 53 -2.42 -4.28 6.89
C GLY A 53 -3.76 -4.75 7.44
N PRO A 54 -3.98 -4.77 8.75
CA PRO A 54 -5.12 -5.43 9.39
C PRO A 54 -6.42 -4.62 9.34
N VAL A 55 -6.36 -3.36 8.91
CA VAL A 55 -7.51 -2.44 8.89
C VAL A 55 -8.14 -2.41 7.50
N ASP A 56 -9.47 -2.35 7.45
CA ASP A 56 -10.28 -2.14 6.25
C ASP A 56 -10.04 -3.13 5.10
N HIS A 57 -10.18 -4.43 5.39
CA HIS A 57 -9.95 -5.54 4.44
C HIS A 57 -11.00 -5.66 3.33
N ASP A 58 -12.02 -4.81 3.33
CA ASP A 58 -13.05 -4.78 2.30
C ASP A 58 -12.71 -3.83 1.14
N HIS A 59 -11.70 -2.96 1.32
CA HIS A 59 -11.32 -1.96 0.33
C HIS A 59 -9.93 -2.19 -0.29
N LEU A 60 -9.82 -1.78 -1.56
CA LEU A 60 -8.57 -1.73 -2.29
C LEU A 60 -7.93 -0.36 -2.16
N TYR A 61 -6.63 -0.38 -1.94
CA TYR A 61 -5.76 0.80 -1.95
C TYR A 61 -4.66 0.61 -2.97
N PHE A 62 -4.02 1.68 -3.40
CA PHE A 62 -2.89 1.56 -4.30
C PHE A 62 -1.88 2.69 -4.13
N ILE A 63 -0.62 2.36 -4.42
CA ILE A 63 0.50 3.28 -4.51
C ILE A 63 1.05 3.20 -5.93
N HIS A 64 1.34 4.33 -6.56
CA HIS A 64 1.83 4.36 -7.94
C HIS A 64 2.88 5.45 -8.16
N ARG A 65 3.62 5.34 -9.27
CA ARG A 65 4.58 6.36 -9.74
C ARG A 65 4.10 7.18 -10.94
N ARG A 66 2.83 6.96 -11.33
CA ARG A 66 2.21 7.50 -12.55
C ARG A 66 1.30 8.71 -12.30
N GLY A 67 1.82 9.74 -11.65
CA GLY A 67 1.10 11.01 -11.47
C GLY A 67 0.79 11.72 -12.81
N ASP A 68 1.45 11.32 -13.90
CA ASP A 68 1.17 11.75 -15.27
C ASP A 68 -0.10 11.12 -15.87
N VAL A 69 -0.56 9.99 -15.33
CA VAL A 69 -1.73 9.24 -15.83
C VAL A 69 -2.89 9.26 -14.84
N ILE A 70 -2.60 8.99 -13.57
CA ILE A 70 -3.62 8.86 -12.53
C ILE A 70 -3.74 10.20 -11.81
N ALA A 71 -4.86 10.89 -12.05
CA ALA A 71 -5.18 12.15 -11.40
C ALA A 71 -5.69 11.93 -9.97
N GLY A 72 -5.48 12.94 -9.12
CA GLY A 72 -6.05 12.97 -7.76
C GLY A 72 -5.33 12.10 -6.73
N GLY A 73 -4.18 11.50 -7.07
CA GLY A 73 -3.33 10.83 -6.10
C GLY A 73 -2.64 11.84 -5.18
N GLU A 74 -2.50 11.49 -3.91
CA GLU A 74 -1.82 12.32 -2.92
C GLU A 74 -0.31 12.06 -2.96
N PRO A 75 0.53 13.09 -3.08
CA PRO A 75 1.98 12.92 -3.13
C PRO A 75 2.52 12.49 -1.77
N VAL A 76 3.31 11.41 -1.74
CA VAL A 76 3.96 10.91 -0.52
C VAL A 76 5.42 11.35 -0.49
N THR A 77 6.19 10.98 -1.50
CA THR A 77 7.61 11.34 -1.62
C THR A 77 8.10 11.13 -3.04
N GLY A 78 9.01 11.99 -3.52
CA GLY A 78 9.57 11.90 -4.87
C GLY A 78 8.48 11.82 -5.94
N ASP A 79 8.46 10.72 -6.68
CA ASP A 79 7.48 10.40 -7.71
C ASP A 79 6.39 9.42 -7.24
N ILE A 80 6.29 9.14 -5.94
CA ILE A 80 5.35 8.18 -5.36
C ILE A 80 4.09 8.90 -4.87
N PHE A 81 2.94 8.37 -5.28
CA PHE A 81 1.61 8.84 -4.94
C PHE A 81 0.78 7.71 -4.33
N VAL A 82 -0.13 8.06 -3.43
CA VAL A 82 -1.14 7.15 -2.87
C VAL A 82 -2.53 7.53 -3.39
N GLY A 83 -3.32 6.52 -3.76
CA GLY A 83 -4.69 6.71 -4.26
C GLY A 83 -4.78 7.47 -5.59
N GLY A 84 -5.93 8.10 -5.82
CA GLY A 84 -6.27 8.76 -7.09
C GLY A 84 -7.41 8.05 -7.83
N ASP A 85 -7.58 8.37 -9.11
CA ASP A 85 -8.63 7.78 -9.94
C ASP A 85 -8.38 6.28 -10.21
N PHE A 86 -9.02 5.45 -9.39
CA PHE A 86 -8.94 3.99 -9.48
C PHE A 86 -9.42 3.44 -10.82
N LYS A 87 -10.41 4.06 -11.48
CA LYS A 87 -10.89 3.60 -12.79
C LYS A 87 -9.81 3.77 -13.85
N THR A 88 -9.11 4.90 -13.81
CA THR A 88 -7.97 5.17 -14.71
C THR A 88 -6.81 4.23 -14.44
N ALA A 89 -6.51 3.92 -13.17
CA ALA A 89 -5.48 2.94 -12.81
C ALA A 89 -5.83 1.54 -13.37
N MET A 90 -7.05 1.06 -13.15
CA MET A 90 -7.51 -0.24 -13.64
C MET A 90 -7.56 -0.32 -15.17
N HIS A 91 -7.99 0.75 -15.84
CA HIS A 91 -7.95 0.82 -17.29
C HIS A 91 -6.52 0.72 -17.84
N SER A 92 -5.57 1.42 -17.20
CA SER A 92 -4.17 1.42 -17.61
C SER A 92 -3.52 0.04 -17.44
N LEU A 93 -3.86 -0.66 -16.35
CA LEU A 93 -3.47 -2.05 -16.13
C LEU A 93 -4.04 -2.98 -17.21
N ASN A 94 -5.36 -2.91 -17.44
CA ASN A 94 -6.04 -3.79 -18.40
C ASN A 94 -5.58 -3.57 -19.85
N THR A 95 -5.11 -2.37 -20.20
CA THR A 95 -4.55 -2.05 -21.51
C THR A 95 -3.05 -2.35 -21.63
N GLY A 96 -2.38 -2.75 -20.54
CA GLY A 96 -0.95 -3.04 -20.51
C GLY A 96 -0.05 -1.81 -20.59
N THR A 97 -0.60 -0.61 -20.33
CA THR A 97 0.17 0.65 -20.31
C THR A 97 0.84 0.91 -18.96
N MET A 98 0.46 0.15 -17.94
CA MET A 98 1.08 0.09 -16.62
C MET A 98 1.27 -1.35 -16.17
N THR A 99 2.29 -1.57 -15.34
CA THR A 99 2.68 -2.87 -14.78
C THR A 99 2.88 -2.80 -13.28
N ASP A 100 3.26 -3.92 -12.66
CA ASP A 100 3.64 -4.01 -11.24
C ASP A 100 4.87 -3.16 -10.87
N LYS A 101 5.61 -2.67 -11.87
CA LYS A 101 6.70 -1.69 -11.69
C LYS A 101 6.20 -0.26 -11.52
N ASP A 102 4.95 0.01 -11.89
CA ASP A 102 4.35 1.35 -11.89
C ASP A 102 3.35 1.54 -10.74
N ILE A 103 2.70 0.45 -10.31
CA ILE A 103 1.64 0.45 -9.30
C ILE A 103 1.67 -0.82 -8.45
N LYS A 104 1.38 -0.66 -7.16
CA LYS A 104 1.07 -1.75 -6.22
C LYS A 104 -0.35 -1.55 -5.71
N ILE A 105 -1.10 -2.65 -5.61
CA ILE A 105 -2.47 -2.65 -5.10
C ILE A 105 -2.52 -3.49 -3.83
N PHE A 106 -3.20 -2.97 -2.82
CA PHE A 106 -3.27 -3.51 -1.48
C PHE A 106 -4.72 -3.79 -1.08
N ILE A 107 -4.92 -4.81 -0.24
CA ILE A 107 -6.14 -4.97 0.55
C ILE A 107 -5.82 -4.53 1.97
N GLY A 108 -6.60 -3.57 2.47
CA GLY A 108 -6.40 -2.98 3.79
C GLY A 108 -5.13 -2.15 3.93
N TYR A 109 -4.95 -1.62 5.14
CA TYR A 109 -3.83 -0.76 5.51
C TYR A 109 -3.45 -0.92 6.99
N CYS A 110 -2.32 -0.35 7.37
CA CYS A 110 -1.86 -0.21 8.74
C CYS A 110 -2.12 1.22 9.22
N GLY A 111 -2.78 1.36 10.37
CA GLY A 111 -3.09 2.64 10.97
C GLY A 111 -2.52 2.72 12.38
N TRP A 112 -2.14 3.93 12.76
CA TRP A 112 -1.73 4.29 14.12
C TRP A 112 -2.50 5.52 14.55
N ASP A 113 -2.91 5.53 15.82
CA ASP A 113 -3.40 6.74 16.44
C ASP A 113 -2.25 7.75 16.63
N TYR A 114 -2.62 8.99 16.99
CA TYR A 114 -1.65 10.04 17.25
C TYR A 114 -0.59 9.60 18.28
N GLN A 115 0.69 9.78 17.92
CA GLN A 115 1.89 9.40 18.71
C GLN A 115 2.12 7.90 18.92
N GLU A 116 1.23 7.02 18.46
CA GLU A 116 1.38 5.58 18.68
C GLU A 116 2.58 5.03 17.91
N LEU A 117 2.75 5.40 16.64
CA LEU A 117 3.90 4.98 15.84
C LEU A 117 5.24 5.42 16.46
N ASP A 118 5.29 6.64 17.00
CA ASP A 118 6.49 7.17 17.65
C ASP A 118 6.83 6.41 18.93
N ALA A 119 5.81 6.08 19.72
CA ALA A 119 5.97 5.28 20.92
C ALA A 119 6.48 3.88 20.56
N GLU A 120 5.93 3.23 19.55
CA GLU A 120 6.37 1.91 19.10
C GLU A 120 7.81 1.93 18.56
N ILE A 121 8.22 2.98 17.85
CA ILE A 121 9.62 3.18 17.44
C ILE A 121 10.53 3.35 18.67
N ALA A 122 10.12 4.18 19.64
CA ALA A 122 10.90 4.44 20.86
C ALA A 122 11.05 3.19 21.73
N GLU A 123 10.05 2.30 21.73
CA GLU A 123 10.06 1.01 22.42
C GLU A 123 10.86 -0.07 21.67
N GLY A 124 11.32 0.22 20.45
CA GLY A 124 12.10 -0.70 19.62
C GLY A 124 11.26 -1.76 18.91
N SER A 125 9.95 -1.56 18.82
CA SER A 125 9.05 -2.40 18.00
C SER A 125 9.32 -2.18 16.51
N TRP A 126 9.63 -0.96 16.10
CA TRP A 126 9.97 -0.64 14.71
C TRP A 126 11.39 -0.09 14.57
N THR A 127 12.01 -0.41 13.44
CA THR A 127 13.27 0.22 13.00
C THR A 127 13.00 0.99 11.72
N VAL A 128 13.32 2.29 11.73
CA VAL A 128 13.21 3.14 10.54
C VAL A 128 14.34 2.80 9.58
N LEU A 129 14.01 2.63 8.30
CA LEU A 129 14.98 2.39 7.24
C LEU A 129 15.25 3.69 6.47
N ASP A 130 16.53 4.02 6.26
CA ASP A 130 16.94 5.22 5.50
C ASP A 130 16.59 5.12 4.01
N SER A 131 16.48 3.90 3.48
CA SER A 131 16.11 3.66 2.09
C SER A 131 15.47 2.28 1.93
N TYR A 132 14.48 2.20 1.04
CA TYR A 132 13.86 0.95 0.62
C TYR A 132 13.47 1.06 -0.86
N VAL A 133 13.75 0.01 -1.64
CA VAL A 133 13.33 -0.07 -3.04
C VAL A 133 11.90 -0.58 -3.06
N LEU A 134 10.94 0.34 -3.19
CA LEU A 134 9.53 -0.02 -3.25
C LEU A 134 9.19 -0.73 -4.57
N PHE A 135 9.63 -0.19 -5.71
CA PHE A 135 9.33 -0.69 -7.06
C PHE A 135 10.56 -1.28 -7.74
#